data_AF-A0A7C1PXD7-F1
#
_entry.id   AF-A0A7C1PXD7-F1
#
_cell.length_a   1.000
_cell.length_b   1.000
_cell.length_c   1.000
_cell.angle_alpha   90.00
_cell.angle_beta   90.00
_cell.angle_gamma   90.00
#
_symmetry.space_group_name_H-M   'P 1'
#
loop_
_entity.id
_entity.type
_entity.pdbx_description
1 polymer ?
#
loop_
_entity_poly.entity_id
_entity_poly.type
_entity_poly.pdbx_seq_one_letter_code
_entity_poly.pdbx_strand_id
1 'polypeptide(L)'
;MQRRGREREGYDKMENIEQLLSQDYILLRVHQFELQREEGRMFITVKEVLVGSIKGRFFAIPNFVIQECSNPEYIGLGDSVEEALKDCLKRIKEVPLHQIIPENKVK
;
A
#
# COMPACT_ATOMS: atom_id res chain seq x y z
N MET A 1 -31.52 -0.16 31.67
CA MET A 1 -30.74 -1.21 30.96
C MET A 1 -29.86 -0.52 29.94
N GLN A 2 -28.67 -0.06 30.34
CA GLN A 2 -27.69 0.64 29.49
C GLN A 2 -26.60 -0.35 29.11
N ARG A 3 -26.41 -0.64 27.81
CA ARG A 3 -25.18 -1.27 27.32
C ARG A 3 -24.43 -0.23 26.49
N ARG A 4 -23.26 0.09 27.01
CA ARG A 4 -22.32 1.14 26.58
C ARG A 4 -21.86 0.84 25.16
N GLY A 5 -22.15 1.74 24.23
CA GLY A 5 -21.35 1.87 23.01
C GLY A 5 -20.06 2.60 23.38
N ARG A 6 -18.95 1.88 23.48
CA ARG A 6 -17.63 2.48 23.69
C ARG A 6 -16.54 1.59 23.11
N GLU A 7 -16.45 1.53 21.78
CA GLU A 7 -15.32 0.93 21.06
C GLU A 7 -15.07 1.70 19.75
N ARG A 8 -14.64 2.96 19.84
CA ARG A 8 -13.95 3.72 18.77
C ARG A 8 -13.02 4.79 19.35
N GLU A 9 -12.21 4.47 20.35
CA GLU A 9 -11.22 5.40 20.93
C GLU A 9 -9.87 4.68 21.12
N GLY A 10 -9.33 4.12 20.03
CA GLY A 10 -8.10 3.32 20.12
C GLY A 10 -7.14 3.43 18.93
N TYR A 11 -7.23 4.48 18.12
CA TYR A 11 -6.27 4.77 17.05
C TYR A 11 -5.87 6.24 16.95
N ASP A 12 -6.29 7.08 17.90
CA ASP A 12 -5.86 8.48 17.97
C ASP A 12 -4.75 8.61 19.01
N LYS A 13 -3.63 9.17 18.54
CA LYS A 13 -2.36 9.47 19.24
C LYS A 13 -1.30 8.36 19.26
N MET A 14 -0.72 8.08 18.09
CA MET A 14 0.72 7.80 18.05
C MET A 14 1.46 9.13 18.20
N GLU A 15 1.62 9.61 19.43
CA GLU A 15 2.40 10.83 19.72
C GLU A 15 3.88 10.62 19.33
N ASN A 16 4.38 11.51 18.46
CA ASN A 16 5.78 11.79 18.14
C ASN A 16 6.65 10.69 17.50
N ILE A 17 6.13 9.99 16.48
CA ILE A 17 6.99 9.16 15.60
C ILE A 17 8.08 10.02 14.91
N GLU A 18 7.79 11.29 14.62
CA GLU A 18 8.74 12.23 14.00
C GLU A 18 10.00 12.44 14.85
N GLN A 19 9.91 12.32 16.18
CA GLN A 19 11.06 12.45 17.09
C GLN A 19 11.93 11.19 17.16
N LEU A 20 11.44 10.04 16.67
CA LEU A 20 12.20 8.79 16.59
C LEU A 20 13.10 8.71 15.34
N LEU A 21 12.96 9.64 14.40
CA LEU A 21 13.64 9.60 13.12
C LEU A 21 14.85 10.53 13.14
N SER A 22 16.05 9.98 12.94
CA SER A 22 17.18 10.80 12.47
C SER A 22 16.88 11.32 11.06
N GLN A 23 17.54 12.41 10.63
CA GLN A 23 17.30 13.07 9.34
C GLN A 23 17.59 12.18 8.10
N ASP A 24 18.09 10.97 8.30
CA ASP A 24 18.54 10.06 7.24
C ASP A 24 17.51 8.98 6.86
N TYR A 25 16.40 8.85 7.59
CA TYR A 25 15.39 7.83 7.32
C TYR A 25 14.21 8.37 6.52
N ILE A 26 13.69 7.54 5.61
CA ILE A 26 12.39 7.75 4.98
C ILE A 26 11.38 6.90 5.74
N LEU A 27 10.40 7.54 6.35
CA LEU A 27 9.30 6.85 7.03
C LEU A 27 8.07 6.85 6.13
N LEU A 28 7.48 5.66 5.96
CA LEU A 28 6.26 5.46 5.18
C LEU A 28 5.16 4.86 6.07
N ARG A 29 3.93 5.34 5.94
CA ARG A 29 2.74 4.60 6.41
C ARG A 29 2.30 3.65 5.31
N VAL A 30 1.99 2.42 5.68
CA VAL A 30 1.65 1.33 4.75
C VAL A 30 0.19 0.92 4.96
N HIS A 31 -0.59 0.91 3.88
CA HIS A 31 -1.94 0.35 3.82
C HIS A 31 -1.93 -0.88 2.91
N GLN A 32 -2.31 -2.04 3.44
CA GLN A 32 -2.30 -3.29 2.69
C GLN A 32 -3.73 -3.73 2.36
N PHE A 33 -3.95 -4.09 1.09
CA PHE A 33 -5.22 -4.59 0.57
C PHE A 33 -5.00 -5.96 -0.05
N GLU A 34 -5.89 -6.92 0.22
CA GLU A 34 -5.95 -8.18 -0.52
C GLU A 34 -6.92 -8.01 -1.71
N LEU A 35 -6.45 -8.31 -2.91
CA LEU A 35 -7.24 -8.32 -4.14
C LEU A 35 -7.49 -9.76 -4.56
N GLN A 36 -8.76 -10.13 -4.70
CA GLN A 36 -9.19 -11.43 -5.19
C GLN A 36 -9.72 -11.33 -6.62
N ARG A 37 -9.21 -12.19 -7.50
CA ARG A 37 -9.64 -12.38 -8.90
C ARG A 37 -9.97 -13.86 -9.13
N GLU A 38 -10.60 -14.17 -10.25
CA GLU A 38 -10.90 -15.57 -10.62
C GLU A 38 -9.63 -16.43 -10.70
N GLU A 39 -8.54 -15.86 -11.21
CA GLU A 39 -7.25 -16.53 -11.39
C GLU A 39 -6.36 -16.59 -10.14
N GLY A 40 -6.77 -15.98 -9.01
CA GLY A 40 -6.03 -16.03 -7.75
C GLY A 40 -6.14 -14.78 -6.88
N ARG A 41 -5.23 -14.66 -5.91
CA ARG A 41 -5.14 -13.50 -5.01
C ARG A 41 -3.79 -12.82 -5.10
N MET A 42 -3.78 -11.51 -4.88
CA MET A 42 -2.57 -10.70 -4.74
C MET A 42 -2.75 -9.63 -3.68
N PHE A 43 -1.68 -8.95 -3.29
CA PHE A 43 -1.77 -7.78 -2.43
C PHE A 43 -1.55 -6.49 -3.25
N ILE A 44 -2.09 -5.40 -2.73
CA ILE A 44 -1.73 -4.04 -3.12
C ILE A 44 -1.31 -3.31 -1.86
N THR A 45 -0.08 -2.78 -1.87
CA THR A 45 0.43 -1.94 -0.80
C THR A 45 0.42 -0.49 -1.25
N VAL A 46 -0.33 0.34 -0.54
CA VAL A 46 -0.27 1.79 -0.69
C VAL A 46 0.66 2.37 0.36
N LYS A 47 1.68 3.12 -0.07
CA LYS A 47 2.65 3.78 0.80
C LYS A 47 2.40 5.28 0.79
N GLU A 48 2.31 5.86 1.98
CA GLU A 48 2.23 7.31 2.24
C GLU A 48 3.57 7.77 2.81
N VAL A 49 4.19 8.80 2.22
CA VAL A 49 5.42 9.37 2.77
C VAL A 49 5.09 10.25 3.98
N LEU A 50 5.56 9.86 5.16
CA LEU A 50 5.40 10.64 6.40
C LEU A 50 6.60 11.57 6.62
N VAL A 51 7.82 11.08 6.39
CA VAL A 51 9.07 11.83 6.56
C VAL A 51 10.06 11.47 5.45
N GLY A 52 10.79 12.48 4.96
CA GLY A 52 11.70 12.37 3.82
C GLY A 52 11.06 12.87 2.52
N SER A 53 11.81 12.83 1.41
CA SER A 53 11.27 13.18 0.09
C SER A 53 11.46 12.04 -0.91
N ILE A 54 10.33 11.50 -1.36
CA ILE A 54 10.20 10.67 -2.56
C ILE A 54 9.18 11.43 -3.42
N LYS A 55 9.38 11.53 -4.74
CA LYS A 55 8.41 12.23 -5.61
C LYS A 55 7.06 11.53 -5.53
N GLY A 56 6.03 12.24 -5.03
CA GLY A 56 4.66 11.75 -4.87
C GLY A 56 4.31 11.44 -3.41
N ARG A 57 3.06 11.73 -3.02
CA ARG A 57 2.60 11.61 -1.63
C ARG A 57 2.09 10.21 -1.30
N PHE A 58 1.35 9.60 -2.23
CA PHE A 58 0.86 8.23 -2.13
C PHE A 58 1.18 7.45 -3.41
N PHE A 59 1.63 6.20 -3.23
CA PHE A 59 1.84 5.28 -4.34
C PHE A 59 1.41 3.86 -3.98
N ALA A 60 0.71 3.22 -4.91
CA ALA A 60 0.13 1.90 -4.76
C ALA A 60 0.90 0.90 -5.62
N ILE A 61 1.47 -0.12 -4.99
CA ILE A 61 2.29 -1.14 -5.62
C ILE A 61 1.56 -2.47 -5.53
N PRO A 62 1.22 -3.12 -6.65
CA PRO A 62 0.82 -4.51 -6.63
C PRO A 62 2.00 -5.36 -6.13
N ASN A 63 1.79 -6.23 -5.16
CA ASN A 63 2.87 -7.02 -4.59
C ASN A 63 2.43 -8.42 -4.15
N PHE A 64 3.44 -9.26 -3.98
CA PHE A 64 3.33 -10.50 -3.23
C PHE A 64 4.11 -10.35 -1.92
N VAL A 65 3.79 -11.17 -0.92
CA VAL A 65 4.29 -11.08 0.47
C VAL A 65 5.81 -10.83 0.60
N ILE A 66 6.60 -11.21 -0.39
CA ILE A 66 8.07 -11.10 -0.42
C ILE A 66 8.64 -10.32 -1.62
N GLN A 67 7.81 -9.83 -2.55
CA GLN A 67 8.26 -9.17 -3.79
C GLN A 67 7.36 -8.02 -4.20
N GLU A 68 7.95 -6.83 -4.38
CA GLU A 68 7.27 -5.66 -4.94
C GLU A 68 7.30 -5.70 -6.47
N CYS A 69 6.17 -5.40 -7.12
CA CYS A 69 6.13 -5.23 -8.56
C CYS A 69 7.15 -4.17 -9.01
N SER A 70 8.07 -4.58 -9.87
CA SER A 70 9.12 -3.72 -10.41
C SER A 70 8.67 -2.95 -11.65
N ASN A 71 7.53 -3.31 -12.27
CA ASN A 71 7.00 -2.61 -13.43
C ASN A 71 6.32 -1.29 -13.01
N PRO A 72 6.89 -0.12 -13.34
CA PRO A 72 6.31 1.17 -12.97
C PRO A 72 4.96 1.45 -13.63
N GLU A 73 4.61 0.76 -14.72
CA GLU A 73 3.30 0.93 -15.39
C GLU A 73 2.14 0.47 -14.51
N TYR A 74 2.40 -0.46 -13.59
CA TYR A 74 1.40 -1.00 -12.67
C TYR A 74 1.31 -0.22 -11.35
N ILE A 75 2.23 0.73 -11.12
CA ILE A 75 2.24 1.55 -9.91
C ILE A 75 1.17 2.65 -10.05
N GLY A 76 0.21 2.66 -9.13
CA GLY A 76 -0.79 3.71 -9.01
C GLY A 76 -0.25 4.91 -8.24
N LEU A 77 -0.64 6.12 -8.63
CA LEU A 77 -0.26 7.36 -7.96
C LEU A 77 -1.51 8.13 -7.52
N GLY A 78 -1.40 8.90 -6.44
CA GLY A 78 -2.50 9.77 -6.00
C GLY A 78 -2.11 10.69 -4.84
N ASP A 79 -3.05 11.57 -4.48
CA ASP A 79 -2.92 12.47 -3.32
C ASP A 79 -3.60 11.90 -2.06
N SER A 80 -4.18 10.70 -2.19
CA SER A 80 -4.74 9.91 -1.09
C SER A 80 -4.55 8.41 -1.30
N VAL A 81 -4.82 7.62 -0.25
CA VAL A 81 -4.84 6.16 -0.34
C VAL A 81 -5.83 5.66 -1.40
N GLU A 82 -7.03 6.25 -1.44
CA GLU A 82 -8.10 5.88 -2.36
C GLU A 82 -7.69 6.14 -3.81
N GLU A 83 -7.14 7.32 -4.10
CA GLU A 83 -6.73 7.69 -5.45
C GLU A 83 -5.61 6.80 -5.97
N ALA A 84 -4.57 6.58 -5.16
CA ALA A 84 -3.45 5.71 -5.54
C ALA A 84 -3.94 4.26 -5.78
N LEU A 85 -4.80 3.74 -4.91
CA LEU A 85 -5.39 2.41 -5.07
C LEU A 85 -6.23 2.32 -6.35
N LYS A 86 -7.07 3.32 -6.62
CA LYS A 86 -7.92 3.37 -7.82
C LYS A 86 -7.09 3.43 -9.10
N ASP A 87 -6.03 4.24 -9.13
CA ASP A 87 -5.11 4.32 -10.26
C ASP A 87 -4.39 2.98 -10.49
N CYS A 88 -3.90 2.35 -9.42
CA CYS A 88 -3.29 1.02 -9.49
C CYS A 88 -4.26 0.00 -10.07
N LEU A 89 -5.47 -0.11 -9.52
CA LEU A 89 -6.50 -1.05 -9.97
C LEU A 89 -6.85 -0.84 -11.45
N LYS A 90 -6.92 0.42 -11.91
CA LYS A 90 -7.17 0.74 -13.33
C LYS A 90 -6.05 0.22 -14.23
N ARG A 91 -4.79 0.39 -13.83
CA ARG A 91 -3.61 -0.05 -14.61
C ARG A 91 -3.51 -1.55 -14.73
N ILE A 92 -3.87 -2.28 -13.68
CA ILE A 92 -3.76 -3.74 -13.66
C ILE A 92 -5.04 -4.49 -14.05
N LYS A 93 -6.15 -3.79 -14.33
CA LYS A 93 -7.49 -4.39 -14.48
C LYS A 93 -7.54 -5.53 -15.51
N GLU A 94 -6.91 -5.34 -16.65
CA GLU A 94 -6.91 -6.26 -17.80
C GLU A 94 -5.61 -7.08 -17.89
N VAL A 95 -4.71 -6.93 -16.90
CA VAL A 95 -3.42 -7.60 -16.88
C VAL A 95 -3.55 -8.90 -16.09
N PRO A 96 -3.21 -10.07 -16.66
CA PRO A 96 -3.23 -11.33 -15.93
C PRO A 96 -2.28 -11.32 -14.71
N LEU A 97 -2.69 -11.96 -13.60
CA LEU A 97 -1.90 -12.00 -12.35
C LEU A 97 -0.44 -12.45 -12.58
N HIS A 98 -0.21 -13.45 -13.43
CA HIS A 98 1.13 -13.99 -13.72
C HIS A 98 2.06 -13.00 -14.46
N GLN A 99 1.52 -11.94 -15.06
CA GLN A 99 2.31 -10.86 -15.69
C GLN A 99 2.58 -9.72 -14.71
N ILE A 100 1.69 -9.51 -13.73
CA ILE A 100 1.86 -8.50 -12.68
C ILE A 100 2.87 -8.96 -11.64
N ILE A 101 2.80 -10.25 -11.28
CA ILE A 101 3.73 -10.90 -10.35
C ILE A 101 4.50 -11.93 -11.15
N PRO A 102 5.73 -11.63 -11.61
CA PRO A 102 6.52 -12.61 -12.34
C PRO A 102 6.76 -13.83 -11.45
N GLU A 103 6.45 -15.01 -11.97
CA GLU A 103 6.73 -16.27 -11.28
C GLU A 103 8.22 -16.33 -10.93
N ASN A 104 8.53 -16.55 -9.64
CA ASN A 104 9.88 -16.95 -9.25
C ASN A 104 10.18 -18.27 -9.94
N LYS A 105 10.87 -18.22 -11.08
CA LYS A 105 11.57 -19.38 -11.62
C LYS A 105 12.73 -19.65 -10.68
N VAL A 106 12.45 -20.38 -9.60
CA VAL A 106 13.49 -21.09 -8.85
C VAL A 106 14.09 -22.06 -9.87
N LYS A 107 15.27 -21.71 -10.39
CA LYS A 107 16.12 -22.62 -11.16
C LYS A 107 16.76 -23.61 -10.21
#